data_AF-A0A431TH90-F1
#
_entry.id   AF-A0A431TH90-F1
#
_cell.length_a   1.000
_cell.length_b   1.000
_cell.length_c   1.000
_cell.angle_alpha   90.00
_cell.angle_beta   90.00
_cell.angle_gamma   90.00
#
_symmetry.space_group_name_H-M   'P 1'
#
loop_
_entity.id
_entity.type
_entity.pdbx_description
1 polymer ?
#
loop_
_entity_poly.entity_id
_entity_poly.type
_entity_poly.pdbx_seq_one_letter_code
_entity_poly.pdbx_strand_id
1 'polypeptide(L)'
;MDAPEPSAACREVILEWSTLSELADFAERRLSYGNSDGGFGVIYPEGLDEYDIEVDGIDIPTGSLLIYGWAFASPPGYEVLVEEKLYLGTLRDVLWERGFTAGAERVAALLNGQSQSSR
;
A
#
# COMPACT_ATOMS: atom_id res chain seq x y z
N MET A 1 -19.54 4.41 -2.98
CA MET A 1 -18.92 4.06 -4.28
C MET A 1 -18.37 2.66 -4.10
N ASP A 2 -18.54 1.77 -5.06
CA ASP A 2 -17.94 0.43 -4.91
C ASP A 2 -16.41 0.56 -4.96
N ALA A 3 -15.73 -0.23 -4.14
CA ALA A 3 -14.29 -0.24 -4.14
C ALA A 3 -13.77 -0.70 -5.51
N PRO A 4 -12.73 -0.06 -6.07
CA PRO A 4 -12.13 -0.52 -7.31
C PRO A 4 -11.47 -1.89 -7.14
N GLU A 5 -11.20 -2.56 -8.25
CA GLU A 5 -10.41 -3.79 -8.26
C GLU A 5 -9.06 -3.58 -7.54
N PRO A 6 -8.55 -4.56 -6.76
CA PRO A 6 -7.37 -4.39 -5.93
C PRO A 6 -6.15 -3.81 -6.65
N SER A 7 -5.85 -4.25 -7.87
CA SER A 7 -4.73 -3.70 -8.65
C SER A 7 -4.95 -2.25 -9.08
N ALA A 8 -6.20 -1.86 -9.35
CA ALA A 8 -6.54 -0.49 -9.68
C ALA A 8 -6.43 0.41 -8.45
N ALA A 9 -6.90 -0.07 -7.28
CA ALA A 9 -6.75 0.61 -5.99
C ALA A 9 -5.27 0.87 -5.66
N CYS A 10 -4.42 -0.16 -5.77
CA CYS A 10 -2.97 -0.03 -5.60
C CYS A 10 -2.40 1.09 -6.47
N ARG A 11 -2.70 1.03 -7.77
CA ARG A 11 -2.14 1.96 -8.74
C ARG A 11 -2.60 3.39 -8.47
N GLU A 12 -3.87 3.59 -8.14
CA GLU A 12 -4.42 4.91 -7.80
C GLU A 12 -3.68 5.52 -6.60
N VAL A 13 -3.65 4.81 -5.47
CA VAL A 13 -3.00 5.29 -4.24
C VAL A 13 -1.50 5.57 -4.42
N ILE A 14 -0.80 4.71 -5.17
CA ILE A 14 0.61 4.94 -5.48
C ILE A 14 0.80 6.25 -6.26
N LEU A 15 -0.08 6.53 -7.22
CA LEU A 15 0.01 7.71 -8.07
C LEU A 15 -0.37 9.01 -7.36
N GLU A 16 -1.15 8.94 -6.28
CA GLU A 16 -1.51 10.07 -5.41
C GLU A 16 -0.36 10.47 -4.46
N TRP A 17 0.71 9.68 -4.35
CA TRP A 17 1.90 10.08 -3.61
C TRP A 17 2.79 11.00 -4.45
N SER A 18 3.13 12.17 -3.89
CA SER A 18 3.86 13.22 -4.60
C SER A 18 5.31 12.83 -4.97
N THR A 19 5.96 11.99 -4.17
CA THR A 19 7.36 11.60 -4.35
C THR A 19 7.51 10.09 -4.50
N LEU A 20 7.19 9.56 -5.68
CA LEU A 20 7.15 8.11 -5.94
C LEU A 20 8.38 7.33 -5.48
N SER A 21 9.58 7.91 -5.55
CA SER A 21 10.81 7.25 -5.11
C SER A 21 10.81 6.88 -3.62
N GLU A 22 10.13 7.65 -2.77
CA GLU A 22 10.03 7.38 -1.32
C GLU A 22 9.19 6.13 -1.02
N LEU A 23 8.25 5.77 -1.91
CA LEU A 23 7.39 4.61 -1.72
C LEU A 23 8.18 3.30 -1.66
N ALA A 24 9.35 3.24 -2.32
CA ALA A 24 10.25 2.09 -2.19
C ALA A 24 10.83 1.98 -0.77
N ASP A 25 11.11 3.10 -0.11
CA ASP A 25 11.63 3.13 1.27
C ASP A 25 10.53 2.72 2.27
N PHE A 26 9.28 3.16 2.04
CA PHE A 26 8.15 2.73 2.85
C PHE A 26 7.88 1.24 2.70
N ALA A 27 7.90 0.72 1.47
CA ALA A 27 7.72 -0.70 1.18
C ALA A 27 8.79 -1.57 1.86
N GLU A 28 10.08 -1.18 1.79
CA GLU A 28 11.17 -1.94 2.42
C GLU A 28 11.03 -2.00 3.94
N ARG A 29 10.50 -0.94 4.55
CA ARG A 29 10.31 -0.84 6.01
C ARG A 29 8.93 -1.30 6.47
N ARG A 30 8.05 -1.69 5.54
CA ARG A 30 6.63 -2.03 5.78
C ARG A 30 5.93 -0.94 6.58
N LEU A 31 6.11 0.31 6.14
CA LEU A 31 5.55 1.49 6.79
C LEU A 31 4.28 1.97 6.11
N SER A 32 3.26 2.21 6.92
CA SER A 32 2.05 2.91 6.53
C SER A 32 2.35 4.35 6.12
N TYR A 33 1.58 4.87 5.17
CA TYR A 33 1.67 6.25 4.73
C TYR A 33 0.29 6.77 4.28
N GLY A 34 0.11 8.08 4.31
CA GLY A 34 -1.07 8.78 3.79
C GLY A 34 -0.66 10.09 3.15
N ASN A 35 -1.23 10.43 1.99
CA ASN A 35 -0.88 11.63 1.24
C ASN A 35 -1.13 12.92 2.06
N SER A 36 -0.70 14.08 1.56
CA SER A 36 -0.73 15.34 2.33
C SER A 36 -2.11 15.72 2.84
N ASP A 37 -3.13 15.33 2.09
CA ASP A 37 -4.52 15.66 2.37
C ASP A 37 -5.23 14.48 3.05
N GLY A 38 -4.47 13.42 3.39
CA GLY A 38 -4.84 12.12 4.00
C GLY A 38 -6.01 11.38 3.33
N GLY A 39 -6.35 11.75 2.10
CA GLY A 39 -7.41 11.11 1.34
C GLY A 39 -7.02 9.73 0.83
N PHE A 40 -5.73 9.48 0.61
CA PHE A 40 -5.22 8.24 0.03
C PHE A 40 -4.02 7.72 0.80
N GLY A 41 -3.93 6.40 0.93
CA GLY A 41 -2.78 5.80 1.58
C GLY A 41 -2.85 4.29 1.74
N VAL A 42 -1.86 3.79 2.45
CA VAL A 42 -1.64 2.38 2.74
C VAL A 42 -1.40 2.21 4.23
N ILE A 43 -2.04 1.20 4.81
CA ILE A 43 -1.85 0.79 6.20
C ILE A 43 -1.30 -0.63 6.22
N TYR A 44 -0.08 -0.78 6.75
CA TYR A 44 0.50 -2.07 7.10
C TYR A 44 -0.01 -2.50 8.48
N PRO A 45 -0.07 -3.82 8.76
CA PRO A 45 -0.52 -4.30 10.07
C PRO A 45 0.33 -3.76 11.22
N GLU A 46 1.64 -3.55 10.99
CA GLU A 46 2.55 -2.98 11.98
C GLU A 46 2.33 -1.48 12.24
N GLY A 47 1.53 -0.83 11.40
CA GLY A 47 1.16 0.58 11.56
C GLY A 47 -0.14 0.81 12.31
N LEU A 48 -0.86 -0.25 12.70
CA LEU A 48 -2.06 -0.15 13.53
C LEU A 48 -1.67 0.03 15.01
N ASP A 49 -2.39 0.90 15.70
CA ASP A 49 -2.28 1.01 17.16
C ASP A 49 -3.35 0.17 17.90
N GLU A 50 -3.30 0.18 19.24
CA GLU A 50 -4.23 -0.61 20.08
C GLU A 50 -5.68 -0.16 19.89
N TYR A 51 -5.92 1.12 19.62
CA TYR A 51 -7.27 1.63 19.39
C TYR A 51 -7.83 1.14 18.05
N ASP A 52 -7.03 1.19 17.00
CA ASP A 52 -7.40 0.68 15.66
C ASP A 52 -7.85 -0.80 15.74
N ILE A 53 -7.14 -1.60 16.54
CA ILE A 53 -7.39 -3.04 16.67
C ILE A 53 -8.57 -3.32 17.60
N GLU A 54 -8.59 -2.73 18.79
CA GLU A 54 -9.55 -3.11 19.84
C GLU A 54 -10.90 -2.39 19.74
N VAL A 55 -10.89 -1.14 19.25
CA VAL A 55 -12.09 -0.29 19.19
C VAL A 55 -12.66 -0.29 17.78
N ASP A 56 -11.81 -0.01 16.78
CA ASP A 56 -12.26 0.04 15.39
C ASP A 56 -12.33 -1.35 14.75
N GLY A 57 -11.73 -2.36 15.40
CA GLY A 57 -11.82 -3.76 14.97
C GLY A 57 -11.05 -4.05 13.68
N ILE A 58 -10.04 -3.24 13.36
CA ILE A 58 -9.25 -3.39 12.14
C ILE A 58 -8.32 -4.59 12.31
N ASP A 59 -8.47 -5.57 11.42
CA ASP A 59 -7.59 -6.74 11.32
C ASP A 59 -7.00 -6.81 9.91
N ILE A 60 -5.67 -6.67 9.83
CA ILE A 60 -4.91 -6.81 8.59
C ILE A 60 -4.06 -8.08 8.71
N PRO A 61 -4.40 -9.15 7.97
CA PRO A 61 -3.65 -10.39 8.01
C PRO A 61 -2.18 -10.21 7.59
N THR A 62 -1.30 -11.01 8.17
CA THR A 62 0.13 -11.02 7.79
C THR A 62 0.27 -11.27 6.28
N GLY A 63 1.10 -10.45 5.61
CA GLY A 63 1.30 -10.50 4.16
C GLY A 63 0.21 -9.80 3.36
N SER A 64 -0.70 -9.10 4.03
CA SER A 64 -1.67 -8.17 3.44
C SER A 64 -1.45 -6.75 3.97
N LEU A 65 -2.05 -5.78 3.31
CA LEU A 65 -2.12 -4.39 3.70
C LEU A 65 -3.49 -3.82 3.34
N LEU A 66 -3.90 -2.76 4.02
CA LEU A 66 -5.12 -2.04 3.69
C LEU A 66 -4.78 -0.84 2.80
N ILE A 67 -5.52 -0.69 1.71
CA ILE A 67 -5.44 0.45 0.81
C ILE A 67 -6.70 1.27 0.98
N TYR A 68 -6.57 2.58 1.17
CA TYR A 68 -7.69 3.49 1.27
C TYR A 68 -7.59 4.64 0.27
N GLY A 69 -8.75 5.09 -0.22
CA GLY A 69 -8.88 6.22 -1.13
C GLY A 69 -10.12 7.03 -0.82
N TRP A 70 -10.03 8.35 -0.99
CA TRP A 70 -11.07 9.32 -0.66
C TRP A 70 -11.59 9.26 0.79
N ALA A 71 -10.70 9.05 1.77
CA ALA A 71 -11.07 8.88 3.19
C ALA A 71 -11.89 10.05 3.77
N PHE A 72 -11.65 11.29 3.32
CA PHE A 72 -12.37 12.48 3.79
C PHE A 72 -13.59 12.88 2.94
N ALA A 73 -13.96 12.07 1.93
CA ALA A 73 -15.11 12.37 1.10
C ALA A 73 -16.44 12.13 1.84
N SER A 74 -17.52 12.75 1.34
CA SER A 74 -18.90 12.50 1.79
C SER A 74 -19.78 12.16 0.58
N PRO A 75 -20.22 10.89 0.41
CA PRO A 75 -19.94 9.73 1.27
C PRO A 75 -18.44 9.35 1.28
N PRO A 76 -17.97 8.65 2.33
CA PRO A 76 -16.59 8.18 2.39
C PRO A 76 -16.26 7.27 1.20
N GLY A 77 -14.99 7.25 0.83
CA GLY A 77 -14.46 6.53 -0.31
C GLY A 77 -14.45 5.02 -0.15
N TYR A 78 -13.28 4.42 -0.33
CA TYR A 78 -13.11 2.98 -0.27
C TYR A 78 -11.93 2.57 0.60
N GLU A 79 -12.03 1.35 1.13
CA GLU A 79 -10.96 0.61 1.76
C GLU A 79 -10.94 -0.80 1.17
N VAL A 80 -9.76 -1.30 0.84
CA VAL A 80 -9.57 -2.62 0.23
C VAL A 80 -8.40 -3.31 0.90
N LEU A 81 -8.64 -4.53 1.39
CA LEU A 81 -7.58 -5.42 1.84
C LEU A 81 -6.91 -6.04 0.61
N VAL A 82 -5.59 -5.89 0.52
CA VAL A 82 -4.80 -6.34 -0.64
C VAL A 82 -3.61 -7.16 -0.18
N GLU A 83 -3.28 -8.23 -0.91
CA GLU A 83 -2.02 -8.94 -0.71
C GLU A 83 -0.82 -8.00 -0.92
N GLU A 84 0.13 -7.99 0.00
CA GLU A 84 1.35 -7.17 -0.06
C GLU A 84 2.10 -7.42 -1.37
N LYS A 85 2.12 -8.67 -1.86
CA LYS A 85 2.72 -9.04 -3.15
C LYS A 85 2.06 -8.33 -4.34
N LEU A 86 0.74 -8.16 -4.33
CA LEU A 86 0.03 -7.45 -5.41
C LEU A 86 0.38 -5.96 -5.38
N TYR A 87 0.41 -5.36 -4.19
CA TYR A 87 0.82 -3.97 -4.01
C TYR A 87 2.28 -3.75 -4.48
N LEU A 88 3.21 -4.58 -4.03
CA LEU A 88 4.63 -4.49 -4.41
C LEU A 88 4.83 -4.70 -5.91
N GLY A 89 4.10 -5.63 -6.53
CA GLY A 89 4.11 -5.82 -7.99
C GLY A 89 3.66 -4.55 -8.72
N THR A 90 2.56 -3.95 -8.26
CA THR A 90 2.03 -2.71 -8.83
C THR A 90 2.99 -1.53 -8.64
N LEU A 91 3.60 -1.40 -7.45
CA LEU A 91 4.58 -0.37 -7.15
C LEU A 91 5.82 -0.49 -8.03
N ARG A 92 6.36 -1.71 -8.18
CA ARG A 92 7.49 -1.97 -9.09
C ARG A 92 7.18 -1.49 -10.50
N ASP A 93 6.00 -1.83 -11.01
CA ASP A 93 5.62 -1.50 -12.39
C ASP A 93 5.45 0.02 -12.58
N VAL A 94 4.80 0.70 -11.62
CA VAL A 94 4.69 2.17 -11.64
C VAL A 94 6.07 2.84 -11.57
N LEU A 95 6.96 2.37 -10.70
CA LEU A 95 8.32 2.93 -10.59
C LEU A 95 9.10 2.75 -11.90
N TRP A 96 8.99 1.59 -12.54
CA TRP A 96 9.62 1.34 -13.84
C TRP A 96 9.08 2.27 -14.94
N GLU A 97 7.75 2.37 -15.06
CA GLU A 97 7.08 3.24 -16.03
C GLU A 97 7.46 4.71 -15.87
N ARG A 98 7.73 5.14 -14.64
CA ARG A 98 8.11 6.53 -14.30
C ARG A 98 9.61 6.77 -14.31
N GLY A 99 10.42 5.78 -14.65
CA GLY A 99 11.89 5.90 -14.76
C GLY A 99 12.65 5.80 -13.44
N PHE A 100 12.00 5.41 -12.34
CA PHE A 100 12.62 5.19 -11.02
C PHE A 100 13.20 3.78 -10.91
N THR A 101 14.15 3.47 -11.80
CA THR A 101 14.68 2.11 -12.02
C THR A 101 15.25 1.48 -10.75
N ALA A 102 16.06 2.23 -9.99
CA ALA A 102 16.66 1.76 -8.74
C ALA A 102 15.60 1.43 -7.66
N GLY A 103 14.52 2.20 -7.58
CA GLY A 103 13.41 1.92 -6.69
C GLY A 103 12.65 0.66 -7.12
N ALA A 104 12.40 0.51 -8.42
CA ALA A 104 11.73 -0.66 -8.96
C ALA A 104 12.52 -1.96 -8.71
N GLU A 105 13.84 -1.94 -8.87
CA GLU A 105 14.72 -3.08 -8.57
C GLU A 105 14.69 -3.47 -7.09
N ARG A 106 14.71 -2.48 -6.18
CA ARG A 106 14.56 -2.72 -4.74
C ARG A 106 13.24 -3.41 -4.42
N VAL A 107 12.13 -2.90 -4.96
CA VAL A 107 10.81 -3.50 -4.77
C VAL A 107 10.73 -4.91 -5.36
N ALA A 108 11.38 -5.16 -6.51
CA ALA A 108 11.47 -6.50 -7.09
C ALA A 108 12.23 -7.49 -6.20
N ALA A 109 13.28 -7.04 -5.50
CA ALA A 109 13.99 -7.88 -4.54
C ALA A 109 13.10 -8.29 -3.35
N LEU A 110 12.23 -7.40 -2.86
CA LEU A 110 11.27 -7.70 -1.80
C LEU A 110 10.27 -8.80 -2.22
N LEU A 111 9.74 -8.73 -3.44
CA LEU A 111 8.84 -9.76 -4.00
C LEU A 111 9.49 -11.16 -4.02
N ASN A 112 10.76 -11.22 -4.39
CA ASN A 112 11.51 -12.47 -4.42
C ASN A 112 11.80 -13.00 -3.01
N GLY A 113 12.10 -12.11 -2.06
CA GLY A 113 12.31 -12.45 -0.65
C GLY A 113 11.07 -13.00 0.03
N GLN A 114 9.89 -12.42 -0.24
CA GLN A 114 8.61 -12.90 0.29
C GLN A 114 8.16 -14.26 -0.28
N SER A 115 8.82 -14.76 -1.32
CA SER A 115 8.57 -16.11 -1.86
C SER A 115 9.36 -17.18 -1.11
N GLN A 116 10.31 -16.80 -0.23
CA GLN A 116 11.15 -17.74 0.51
C GLN A 116 10.73 -17.96 1.97
N SER A 117 9.92 -17.06 2.55
CA SER A 117 9.46 -17.17 3.96
C SER A 117 8.24 -18.06 4.18
N SER A 118 7.78 -18.81 3.17
CA SER A 118 6.66 -19.77 3.28
C SER A 118 7.12 -21.22 3.46
N ARG A 119 8.25 -21.47 4.13
CA ARG A 119 8.75 -22.82 4.43
C ARG A 119 8.79 -23.11 5.93
#